data_AF-A0A3N0BZL3-F1
#
_entry.id   AF-A0A3N0BZL3-F1
#
_cell.length_a   1.000
_cell.length_b   1.000
_cell.length_c   1.000
_cell.angle_alpha   90.00
_cell.angle_beta   90.00
_cell.angle_gamma   90.00
#
_symmetry.space_group_name_H-M   'P 1'
#
loop_
_entity.id
_entity.type
_entity.pdbx_description
1 polymer ?
#
loop_
_entity_poly.entity_id
_entity_poly.type
_entity_poly.pdbx_seq_one_letter_code
_entity_poly.pdbx_strand_id
1 'polypeptide(L)'
;MKYHPTLVASLHCQENAAPTDWETTFRRLVLFDLAADMELGFFLSYYRNFAIPSIAATLHANAEIQQRPMKRSYDTALVLYELIACGLDSDRGCRTLLHRTRCPDEHHSDARHLL
;
A
#
# COMPACT_ATOMS: atom_id res chain seq x y z
N MET A 1 -2.20 31.06 -4.93
CA MET A 1 -1.95 29.96 -3.98
C MET A 1 -0.44 29.69 -4.00
N LYS A 2 0.25 29.62 -2.85
CA LYS A 2 1.69 29.30 -2.82
C LYS A 2 1.83 27.79 -2.57
N TYR A 3 2.36 27.06 -3.55
CA TYR A 3 2.62 25.63 -3.41
C TYR A 3 3.91 25.38 -2.63
N HIS A 4 3.97 24.26 -1.90
CA HIS A 4 5.20 23.84 -1.23
C HIS A 4 6.27 23.47 -2.28
N PRO A 5 7.54 23.86 -2.10
CA PRO A 5 8.59 23.65 -3.11
C PRO A 5 8.79 22.18 -3.51
N THR A 6 8.55 21.22 -2.60
CA THR A 6 8.62 19.79 -2.93
C THR A 6 7.52 19.35 -3.89
N LEU A 7 6.31 19.91 -3.78
CA LEU A 7 5.19 19.63 -4.69
C LEU A 7 5.47 20.20 -6.09
N VAL A 8 6.09 21.38 -6.17
CA VAL A 8 6.49 21.98 -7.45
C VAL A 8 7.56 21.14 -8.14
N ALA A 9 8.56 20.65 -7.40
CA ALA A 9 9.59 19.77 -7.95
C ALA A 9 9.02 18.42 -8.43
N SER A 10 8.08 17.85 -7.68
CA SER A 10 7.34 16.65 -8.07
C SER A 10 6.59 16.87 -9.39
N LEU A 11 5.81 17.97 -9.48
CA LEU A 11 5.02 18.28 -10.67
C LEU A 11 5.89 18.32 -11.93
N HIS A 12 7.05 18.97 -11.87
CA HIS A 12 7.99 19.00 -13.00
C HIS A 12 8.53 17.62 -13.37
N CYS A 13 8.72 16.72 -12.41
CA CYS A 13 9.11 15.34 -12.71
C CYS A 13 7.98 14.58 -13.41
N GLN A 14 6.73 14.83 -13.02
CA GLN A 14 5.55 14.18 -13.60
C GLN A 14 5.22 14.70 -15.00
N GLU A 15 5.39 16.01 -15.27
CA GLU A 15 5.16 16.63 -16.58
C GLU A 15 6.02 15.99 -17.69
N ASN A 16 7.21 15.51 -17.34
CA ASN A 16 8.18 14.93 -18.28
C ASN A 16 8.22 13.40 -18.23
N ALA A 17 7.41 12.76 -17.39
CA ALA A 17 7.41 11.31 -17.25
C ALA A 17 6.84 10.65 -18.52
N ALA A 18 7.57 9.68 -19.07
CA ALA A 18 7.04 8.86 -20.15
C ALA A 18 5.90 7.98 -19.63
N PRO A 19 4.80 7.76 -20.39
CA PRO A 19 3.70 6.89 -19.96
C PRO A 19 4.12 5.46 -19.62
N THR A 20 5.23 4.99 -20.20
CA THR A 20 5.82 3.68 -19.93
C THR A 20 6.51 3.59 -18.57
N ASP A 21 6.88 4.73 -17.96
CA ASP A 21 7.50 4.83 -16.62
C ASP A 21 6.44 5.01 -15.51
N TRP A 22 5.30 4.34 -15.67
CA TRP A 22 4.17 4.44 -14.77
C TRP A 22 4.51 3.93 -13.36
N GLU A 23 5.38 2.92 -13.25
CA GLU A 23 5.73 2.32 -11.97
C GLU A 23 6.55 3.29 -11.10
N THR A 24 7.57 3.94 -11.67
CA THR A 24 8.34 4.98 -10.99
C THR A 24 7.47 6.17 -10.63
N THR A 25 6.59 6.57 -11.55
CA THR A 25 5.62 7.65 -11.32
C THR A 25 4.71 7.32 -10.14
N PHE A 26 4.13 6.12 -10.13
CA PHE A 26 3.24 5.67 -9.06
C PHE A 26 3.98 5.54 -7.72
N ARG A 27 5.20 4.99 -7.72
CA ARG A 27 6.03 4.90 -6.51
C ARG A 27 6.31 6.27 -5.91
N ARG A 28 6.66 7.26 -6.73
CA ARG A 28 6.88 8.64 -6.25
C ARG A 28 5.61 9.26 -5.68
N LEU A 29 4.49 9.04 -6.37
CA LEU A 29 3.19 9.53 -5.94
C LEU A 29 2.80 8.99 -4.56
N VAL A 30 2.98 7.69 -4.35
CA VAL A 30 2.65 7.01 -3.08
C VAL A 30 3.60 7.37 -1.95
N LEU A 31 4.90 7.43 -2.21
CA LEU A 31 5.90 7.55 -1.13
C LEU A 31 6.28 8.99 -0.79
N PHE A 32 6.04 9.94 -1.69
CA PHE A 32 6.53 11.32 -1.52
C PHE A 32 5.48 12.37 -1.86
N ASP A 33 4.97 12.35 -3.10
CA ASP A 33 4.27 13.53 -3.65
C ASP A 33 2.89 13.72 -3.00
N LEU A 34 2.20 12.62 -2.75
CA LEU A 34 0.85 12.57 -2.20
C LEU A 34 0.75 11.54 -1.07
N ALA A 35 1.82 11.37 -0.28
CA ALA A 35 1.91 10.29 0.72
C ALA A 35 0.71 10.27 1.68
N ALA A 36 0.32 11.42 2.22
CA ALA A 36 -0.83 11.54 3.13
C ALA A 36 -2.16 11.22 2.43
N ASP A 37 -2.37 11.72 1.21
CA ASP A 37 -3.56 11.45 0.41
C ASP A 37 -3.66 9.96 0.05
N MET A 38 -2.53 9.33 -0.25
CA MET A 38 -2.45 7.91 -0.60
C MET A 38 -2.66 7.01 0.62
N GLU A 39 -2.20 7.42 1.81
CA GLU A 39 -2.53 6.74 3.07
C GLU A 39 -4.04 6.75 3.33
N LEU A 40 -4.69 7.92 3.19
CA LEU A 40 -6.15 8.03 3.31
C LEU A 40 -6.86 7.18 2.25
N GLY A 41 -6.40 7.22 0.99
CA GLY A 41 -6.91 6.42 -0.11
C GLY A 41 -6.80 4.92 0.14
N PHE A 42 -5.72 4.48 0.78
CA PHE A 42 -5.54 3.09 1.22
C PHE A 42 -6.62 2.69 2.21
N PHE A 43 -6.90 3.49 3.25
CA PHE A 43 -7.95 3.17 4.22
C PHE A 43 -9.35 3.11 3.56
N LEU A 44 -9.67 4.06 2.69
CA LEU A 44 -10.94 4.03 1.94
C LEU A 44 -11.07 2.76 1.07
N SER A 45 -10.00 2.40 0.37
CA SER A 45 -9.95 1.19 -0.45
C SER A 45 -10.03 -0.08 0.39
N TYR A 46 -9.44 -0.07 1.59
CA TYR A 46 -9.52 -1.17 2.55
C TYR A 46 -10.97 -1.40 3.01
N TYR A 47 -11.69 -0.34 3.36
CA TYR A 47 -13.08 -0.44 3.82
C TYR A 47 -14.04 -0.92 2.73
N ARG A 48 -13.73 -0.66 1.45
CA ARG A 48 -14.50 -1.19 0.31
C ARG A 48 -14.64 -2.72 0.35
N ASN A 49 -13.68 -3.44 0.91
CA ASN A 49 -13.75 -4.90 1.04
C ASN A 49 -14.89 -5.37 1.94
N PHE A 50 -15.35 -4.54 2.88
CA PHE A 50 -16.50 -4.85 3.73
C PHE A 50 -17.84 -4.51 3.06
N ALA A 51 -17.83 -3.69 2.01
CA ALA A 51 -19.02 -3.35 1.23
C ALA A 51 -19.35 -4.38 0.14
N ILE A 52 -18.44 -5.33 -0.13
CA ILE A 52 -18.64 -6.39 -1.13
C ILE A 52 -18.99 -7.69 -0.39
N PRO A 53 -20.23 -8.20 -0.48
CA PRO A 53 -20.69 -9.31 0.37
C PRO A 53 -19.85 -10.58 0.31
N SER A 54 -19.39 -10.98 -0.88
CA SER A 54 -18.56 -12.18 -1.05
C SER A 54 -17.18 -12.04 -0.40
N ILE A 55 -16.58 -10.86 -0.48
CA ILE A 55 -15.30 -10.55 0.17
C ILE A 55 -15.50 -10.47 1.69
N ALA A 56 -16.52 -9.74 2.13
CA ALA A 56 -16.85 -9.61 3.55
C ALA A 56 -17.12 -10.97 4.22
N ALA A 57 -17.85 -11.87 3.56
CA ALA A 57 -18.09 -13.22 4.06
C ALA A 57 -16.78 -14.02 4.23
N THR A 58 -15.86 -13.90 3.27
CA THR A 58 -14.53 -14.54 3.34
C THR A 58 -13.71 -13.97 4.50
N LEU A 59 -13.70 -12.65 4.67
CA LEU A 59 -12.99 -11.98 5.76
C LEU A 59 -13.59 -12.34 7.13
N HIS A 60 -14.90 -12.50 7.20
CA HIS A 60 -15.61 -12.89 8.41
C HIS A 60 -15.29 -14.34 8.81
N ALA A 61 -15.28 -15.28 7.86
CA ALA A 61 -14.98 -16.69 8.10
C ALA A 61 -13.61 -16.91 8.74
N ASN A 62 -12.62 -16.06 8.42
CA ASN A 62 -11.27 -16.16 8.96
C ASN A 62 -11.12 -15.62 10.40
N ALA A 63 -12.14 -14.98 10.98
CA ALA A 63 -12.21 -14.39 12.32
C ALA A 63 -11.14 -13.33 12.71
N GLU A 64 -10.01 -13.25 12.00
CA GLU A 64 -8.93 -12.31 12.27
C GLU A 64 -9.36 -10.85 12.21
N ILE A 65 -10.30 -10.51 11.33
CA ILE A 65 -10.83 -9.14 11.26
C ILE A 65 -11.60 -8.75 12.52
N GLN A 66 -12.22 -9.71 13.20
CA GLN A 66 -12.94 -9.44 14.44
C GLN A 66 -11.99 -9.38 15.64
N GLN A 67 -10.97 -10.24 15.66
CA GLN A 67 -10.04 -10.35 16.78
C GLN A 67 -8.91 -9.32 16.74
N ARG A 68 -8.37 -9.03 15.54
CA ARG A 68 -7.18 -8.20 15.34
C ARG A 68 -7.32 -7.28 14.11
N PRO A 69 -8.38 -6.45 14.03
CA PRO A 69 -8.66 -5.62 12.84
C PRO A 69 -7.49 -4.72 12.44
N MET A 70 -6.81 -4.11 13.42
CA MET A 70 -5.65 -3.24 13.19
C MET A 70 -4.44 -4.00 12.64
N LYS A 71 -4.16 -5.22 13.14
CA LYS A 71 -3.07 -6.03 12.60
C LYS A 71 -3.31 -6.31 11.12
N ARG A 72 -4.53 -6.73 10.78
CA ARG A 72 -4.88 -7.08 9.40
C ARG A 72 -4.78 -5.89 8.44
N SER A 73 -5.18 -4.68 8.87
CA SER A 73 -4.99 -3.48 8.04
C SER A 73 -3.51 -3.16 7.84
N TYR A 74 -2.71 -3.19 8.90
CA TYR A 74 -1.25 -2.98 8.80
C TYR A 74 -0.56 -4.04 7.95
N ASP A 75 -0.87 -5.32 8.11
CA ASP A 75 -0.29 -6.40 7.29
C ASP A 75 -0.66 -6.23 5.81
N THR A 76 -1.84 -5.69 5.52
CA THR A 76 -2.25 -5.38 4.15
C THR A 76 -1.46 -4.19 3.61
N ALA A 77 -1.32 -3.12 4.40
CA ALA A 77 -0.53 -1.94 4.03
C ALA A 77 0.94 -2.33 3.78
N LEU A 78 1.56 -3.09 4.68
CA LEU A 78 2.96 -3.51 4.56
C LEU A 78 3.24 -4.20 3.23
N VAL A 79 2.40 -5.16 2.83
CA VAL A 79 2.59 -5.85 1.54
C VAL A 79 2.42 -4.90 0.35
N LEU A 80 1.46 -3.98 0.40
CA LEU A 80 1.26 -2.99 -0.66
C LEU A 80 2.46 -2.04 -0.78
N TYR A 81 2.89 -1.43 0.33
CA TYR A 81 4.02 -0.50 0.34
C TYR A 81 5.34 -1.17 -0.05
N GLU A 82 5.53 -2.42 0.36
CA GLU A 82 6.68 -3.22 -0.01
C GLU A 82 6.75 -3.46 -1.52
N LEU A 83 5.62 -3.81 -2.16
CA LEU A 83 5.53 -3.96 -3.60
C LEU A 83 5.78 -2.65 -4.33
N ILE A 84 5.23 -1.55 -3.83
CA ILE A 84 5.37 -0.23 -4.42
C ILE A 84 6.83 0.25 -4.33
N ALA A 85 7.49 0.04 -3.19
CA ALA A 85 8.86 0.48 -2.95
C ALA A 85 9.89 -0.35 -3.74
N CYS A 86 9.74 -1.67 -3.76
CA CYS A 86 10.69 -2.57 -4.43
C CYS A 86 10.46 -2.66 -5.93
N GLY A 87 9.22 -2.46 -6.34
CA GLY A 87 8.73 -2.71 -7.68
C GLY A 87 8.16 -4.11 -7.84
N LEU A 88 7.17 -4.21 -8.74
CA LEU A 88 6.31 -5.37 -8.88
C LEU A 88 7.06 -6.59 -9.41
N ASP A 89 7.99 -6.35 -10.35
CA ASP A 89 8.81 -7.38 -10.99
C ASP A 89 10.13 -7.63 -10.25
N SER A 90 10.34 -7.01 -9.09
CA SER A 90 11.54 -7.24 -8.29
C SER A 90 11.50 -8.59 -7.59
N ASP A 91 12.68 -9.22 -7.40
CA ASP A 91 12.81 -10.45 -6.61
C ASP A 91 12.21 -10.29 -5.21
N ARG A 92 12.35 -9.11 -4.61
CA ARG A 92 11.77 -8.78 -3.29
C ARG A 92 10.24 -8.69 -3.36
N GLY A 93 9.69 -8.04 -4.38
CA GLY A 93 8.23 -7.96 -4.61
C GLY A 93 7.60 -9.34 -4.82
N CYS A 94 8.21 -10.18 -5.66
CA CYS A 94 7.79 -11.56 -5.86
C CYS A 94 7.86 -12.38 -4.57
N ARG A 95 8.94 -12.24 -3.79
CA ARG A 95 9.05 -12.90 -2.49
C ARG A 95 7.99 -12.46 -1.49
N THR A 96 7.58 -11.20 -1.48
CA THR A 96 6.51 -10.69 -0.61
C THR A 96 5.16 -11.35 -0.95
N LEU A 97 4.86 -11.52 -2.24
CA LEU A 97 3.66 -12.25 -2.70
C LEU A 97 3.73 -13.75 -2.35
N LEU A 98 4.89 -14.38 -2.55
CA LEU A 98 5.11 -15.80 -2.30
C LEU A 98 5.14 -16.15 -0.81
N HIS A 99 5.73 -15.30 0.03
CA HIS A 99 5.74 -15.49 1.48
C HIS A 99 4.32 -15.49 2.03
N ARG A 100 3.46 -14.57 1.56
CA ARG A 100 2.07 -14.48 2.00
C ARG A 100 1.21 -15.67 1.57
N THR A 101 1.51 -16.26 0.42
CA THR A 101 0.81 -17.47 -0.06
C THR A 101 1.28 -18.75 0.63
N ARG A 102 2.47 -18.74 1.28
CA ARG A 102 3.08 -19.93 1.87
C ARG A 102 3.15 -19.94 3.41
N CYS A 103 3.12 -18.78 4.09
CA CYS A 103 3.11 -18.68 5.56
C CYS A 103 1.86 -17.92 6.07
N PRO A 104 0.89 -18.62 6.67
CA PRO A 104 -0.12 -17.99 7.52
C PRO A 104 0.55 -17.60 8.85
N ASP A 105 0.71 -16.30 9.06
CA ASP A 105 0.98 -15.62 10.34
C ASP A 105 2.17 -16.10 11.21
N GLU A 106 3.36 -15.52 10.95
CA GLU A 106 4.42 -15.35 11.96
C GLU A 106 5.02 -13.94 11.88
N HIS A 107 4.90 -13.18 12.99
CA HIS A 107 5.76 -12.06 13.44
C HIS A 107 5.79 -10.76 12.57
N HIS A 108 5.99 -9.54 13.07
CA HIS A 108 6.19 -8.93 14.40
C HIS A 108 5.97 -7.42 14.25
N SER A 109 5.72 -6.78 15.39
CA SER A 109 5.59 -5.34 15.60
C SER A 109 6.82 -4.54 15.19
N ASP A 110 6.75 -3.78 14.08
CA ASP A 110 7.55 -2.55 13.95
C ASP A 110 7.08 -1.59 12.83
N ALA A 111 5.77 -1.53 12.56
CA ALA A 111 5.22 -0.60 11.54
C ALA A 111 4.95 0.81 12.09
N ARG A 112 5.33 1.11 13.34
CA ARG A 112 5.08 2.42 13.97
C ARG A 112 6.03 3.53 13.51
N HIS A 113 7.10 3.19 12.80
CA HIS A 113 8.14 4.13 12.33
C HIS A 113 8.14 4.35 10.81
N LEU A 114 7.18 3.77 10.08
CA LEU A 114 6.98 4.00 8.64
C LEU A 114 5.79 4.94 8.36
N LEU A 115 5.28 5.60 9.40
CA LEU A 115 4.35 6.74 9.37
C LEU A 115 4.95 7.85 10.24
#